data_AF-A0A518HZ77-F1
#
_entry.id   AF-A0A518HZ77-F1
#
_cell.length_a   1.000
_cell.length_b   1.000
_cell.length_c   1.000
_cell.angle_alpha   90.00
_cell.angle_beta   90.00
_cell.angle_gamma   90.00
#
_symmetry.space_group_name_H-M   'P 1'
#
loop_
_entity.id
_entity.type
_entity.pdbx_description
1 polymer ?
#
loop_
_entity_poly.entity_id
_entity_poly.type
_entity_poly.pdbx_seq_one_letter_code
_entity_poly.pdbx_strand_id
1 'polypeptide(L)' 'MSSSNRTAIPCEAAVYRNDHPVGPMRLPMKDPAAFIKEFNRLYREAGIVIEPIEHSAANCSPGKKC' A
#
# COMPACT_ATOMS: atom_id res chain seq x y z
N MET A 1 22.99 12.81 12.97
CA MET A 1 21.83 12.29 12.22
C MET A 1 21.86 10.78 12.26
N SER A 2 21.02 10.14 13.06
CA SER A 2 20.99 8.67 13.15
C SER A 2 20.01 8.13 12.10
N SER A 3 20.54 7.75 10.94
CA SER A 3 19.79 6.98 9.94
C SER A 3 19.60 5.56 10.50
N SER A 4 18.39 5.26 10.96
CA SER A 4 18.07 3.92 11.43
C SER A 4 18.06 2.98 10.22
N ASN A 5 19.00 2.04 10.13
CA ASN A 5 19.04 0.95 9.13
C ASN A 5 17.89 -0.06 9.30
N ARG A 6 16.70 0.40 9.70
CA ARG A 6 15.48 -0.42 9.63
C ARG A 6 15.05 -0.37 8.18
N THR A 7 15.33 -1.43 7.42
CA THR A 7 14.69 -1.67 6.13
C THR A 7 13.19 -1.53 6.32
N ALA A 8 12.64 -0.41 5.86
CA ALA A 8 11.21 -0.19 5.88
C ALA A 8 10.61 -1.28 5.01
N ILE A 9 9.83 -2.18 5.62
CA ILE A 9 9.08 -3.19 4.86
C ILE A 9 8.20 -2.42 3.88
N PRO A 10 8.34 -2.66 2.57
CA PRO A 10 7.62 -1.93 1.54
C PRO A 10 6.12 -2.08 1.77
N CYS A 11 5.38 -1.00 1.52
CA CYS A 11 3.93 -1.08 1.50
C CYS A 11 3.50 -1.88 0.27
N GLU A 12 2.49 -2.72 0.45
CA GLU A 12 2.03 -3.69 -0.54
C GLU A 12 0.65 -3.31 -1.10
N ALA A 13 -0.01 -2.31 -0.50
CA ALA A 13 -1.30 -1.81 -0.94
C ALA A 13 -1.47 -0.31 -0.65
N ALA A 14 -2.44 0.31 -1.32
CA ALA A 14 -2.90 1.67 -1.10
C ALA A 14 -4.38 1.65 -0.74
N VAL A 15 -4.78 2.52 0.19
CA VAL A 15 -6.16 2.73 0.60
C VAL A 15 -6.70 3.96 -0.09
N TYR A 16 -7.90 3.85 -0.65
CA TYR A 16 -8.64 4.94 -1.25
C TYR A 16 -9.97 5.15 -0.52
N ARG A 17 -10.40 6.40 -0.46
CA ARG A 17 -11.72 6.79 0.03
C ARG A 17 -12.38 7.69 -0.99
N ASN A 18 -13.52 7.26 -1.56
CA ASN A 18 -14.22 7.97 -2.63
C ASN A 18 -13.24 8.37 -3.76
N ASP A 19 -12.43 7.41 -4.22
CA ASP A 19 -11.39 7.59 -5.24
C ASP A 19 -10.21 8.52 -4.88
N HIS A 20 -10.14 9.00 -3.63
CA HIS A 20 -9.01 9.80 -3.15
C HIS A 20 -8.02 8.91 -2.38
N PRO A 21 -6.71 8.98 -2.68
CA PRO A 21 -5.71 8.20 -1.94
C PRO A 21 -5.63 8.69 -0.49
N VAL A 22 -5.83 7.79 0.46
CA VAL A 22 -5.72 8.06 1.90
C VAL A 22 -4.31 7.74 2.38
N GLY A 23 -3.69 6.71 1.81
CA GLY A 23 -2.31 6.37 2.10
C GLY A 23 -1.97 4.91 1.86
N PRO A 24 -0.70 4.54 2.06
CA PRO A 24 -0.25 3.18 1.90
C PRO A 24 -0.63 2.30 3.10
N MET A 25 -0.83 1.02 2.84
CA MET A 25 -1.16 0.00 3.84
C MET A 25 -0.29 -1.23 3.65
N ARG A 26 0.01 -1.90 4.77
CA ARG A 26 0.61 -3.23 4.76
C ARG A 26 -0.48 -4.28 4.74
N LEU A 27 -0.31 -5.29 3.91
CA LEU A 27 -1.20 -6.43 3.90
C LEU A 27 -0.76 -7.44 4.96
N PRO A 28 -1.68 -8.30 5.44
CA PRO A 28 -1.29 -9.43 6.26
C PRO A 28 -0.37 -10.36 5.48
N MET A 29 0.64 -10.92 6.17
CA MET A 29 1.57 -11.89 5.57
C MET A 29 0.87 -13.16 5.08
N LYS A 30 -0.27 -13.49 5.68
CA LYS A 30 -1.08 -14.65 5.34
C LYS A 30 -2.28 -14.23 4.50
N ASP A 31 -2.43 -14.88 3.34
CA ASP A 31 -3.57 -14.75 2.43
C ASP A 31 -3.96 -13.28 2.08
N PRO A 32 -3.02 -12.45 1.59
CA PRO A 32 -3.28 -11.04 1.29
C PRO A 32 -4.42 -10.82 0.28
N ALA A 33 -4.56 -11.71 -0.71
CA ALA A 33 -5.64 -11.65 -1.69
C ALA A 33 -7.02 -11.85 -1.06
N ALA A 34 -7.14 -12.79 -0.11
CA ALA A 34 -8.39 -13.02 0.60
C ALA A 34 -8.75 -11.83 1.49
N PHE A 35 -7.74 -11.24 2.15
CA PHE A 35 -7.92 -10.02 2.94
C PHE A 35 -8.45 -8.86 2.08
N ILE A 36 -7.82 -8.57 0.94
CA ILE A 36 -8.26 -7.48 0.03
C ILE A 36 -9.71 -7.72 -0.41
N LYS A 37 -10.04 -8.97 -0.79
CA LYS A 37 -11.38 -9.33 -1.24
C LYS A 37 -12.43 -9.07 -0.14
N GLU A 38 -12.20 -9.57 1.07
CA GLU A 38 -13.14 -9.40 2.18
C GLU A 38 -13.21 -7.95 2.66
N PHE A 39 -12.08 -7.24 2.73
CA PHE A 39 -12.05 -5.82 3.08
C PHE A 39 -12.91 -5.00 2.10
N ASN A 40 -12.66 -5.16 0.80
CA ASN A 40 -13.40 -4.43 -0.23
C ASN A 40 -14.87 -4.83 -0.26
N ARG A 41 -15.21 -6.09 0.06
CA ARG A 41 -16.61 -6.52 0.19
C ARG A 41 -17.32 -5.76 1.32
N LEU A 42 -16.67 -5.56 2.46
CA LEU A 42 -17.27 -4.93 3.63
C LEU A 42 -17.32 -3.40 3.56
N TYR A 43 -16.27 -2.76 3.02
CA TYR A 43 -16.08 -1.32 3.14
C TYR A 43 -16.35 -0.52 1.86
N ARG A 44 -16.60 -1.20 0.73
CA ARG A 44 -16.88 -0.53 -0.56
C ARG A 44 -18.11 0.38 -0.49
N GLU A 45 -19.16 0.01 0.25
CA GLU A 45 -20.35 0.86 0.43
C GLU A 45 -20.04 2.15 1.21
N ALA A 46 -19.03 2.14 2.08
CA ALA A 46 -18.52 3.33 2.76
C ALA A 46 -17.53 4.14 1.88
N GLY A 47 -17.34 3.73 0.63
CA GLY A 47 -16.41 4.31 -0.33
C GLY A 47 -14.95 4.01 -0.03
N ILE A 48 -14.63 3.05 0.85
CA ILE A 48 -13.25 2.71 1.22
C ILE A 48 -12.84 1.43 0.51
N VAL A 49 -11.73 1.49 -0.23
CA VAL A 49 -11.18 0.34 -0.96
C VAL A 49 -9.66 0.24 -0.80
N ILE A 50 -9.15 -0.98 -0.89
CA ILE A 50 -7.72 -1.30 -0.92
C ILE A 50 -7.37 -1.81 -2.31
N GLU A 51 -6.30 -1.28 -2.88
CA GLU A 51 -5.69 -1.77 -4.11
C GLU A 51 -4.26 -2.22 -3.83
N PRO A 52 -3.84 -3.42 -4.30
CA PRO A 52 -2.46 -3.84 -4.20
C PRO A 52 -1.56 -2.91 -5.02
N ILE A 53 -0.46 -2.48 -4.43
CA ILE A 53 0.60 -1.78 -5.16
C ILE A 53 1.34 -2.87 -5.92
N GLU A 54 1.05 -3.03 -7.21
CA GLU A 54 1.93 -3.81 -8.05
C GLU A 54 3.28 -3.11 -8.05
N HIS A 55 4.25 -3.74 -7.39
CA HIS A 55 5.66 -3.39 -7.53
C HIS A 55 6.06 -3.74 -8.96
N SER A 56 5.60 -2.95 -9.93
CA SER A 56 6.34 -2.80 -11.16
C SER A 56 7.70 -2.30 -10.73
N ALA A 57 8.73 -3.11 -10.93
CA ALA A 57 10.13 -2.77 -10.70
C ALA A 57 10.59 -1.68 -11.69
N ALA A 58 9.83 -0.59 -11.81
CA ALA A 58 10.09 0.58 -12.62
C ALA A 58 10.23 1.77 -11.67
N ASN A 59 11.49 2.01 -11.29
CA ASN A 59 12.04 3.32 -10.99
C ASN A 59 11.76 3.90 -9.59
N CYS A 60 12.25 3.23 -8.56
CA CYS A 60 12.99 4.00 -7.54
C CYS A 60 14.32 4.45 -8.16
N SER A 61 14.31 5.55 -8.92
CA SER A 61 15.55 6.19 -9.36
C SER A 61 16.24 6.80 -8.12
N PRO A 62 17.43 6.33 -7.72
CA PRO A 62 18.19 6.97 -6.65
C PRO A 62 18.91 8.17 -7.27
N GLY A 63 18.25 9.34 -7.34
CA GLY A 63 18.86 10.42 -8.12
C GLY A 63 18.39 11.85 -8.00
N LYS A 64 17.34 12.20 -7.24
CA LYS A 64 17.07 13.63 -6.99
C LYS A 64 17.87 14.12 -5.79
N LYS A 65 19.13 14.52 -6.05
CA LYS A 65 19.79 15.56 -5.25
C LYS A 65 19.04 16.87 -5.48
N CYS A 66 18.76 17.58 -4.40
CA CYS A 66 18.33 18.98 -4.41
C CYS A 66 19.31 19.85 -5.19
#